data_AF-A0A950TSN0-F1
#
_entry.id   AF-A0A950TSN0-F1
#
_cell.length_a   1.000
_cell.length_b   1.000
_cell.length_c   1.000
_cell.angle_alpha   90.00
_cell.angle_beta   90.00
_cell.angle_gamma   90.00
#
_symmetry.space_group_name_H-M   'P 1'
#
loop_
_entity.id
_entity.type
_entity.pdbx_description
1 polymer ?
#
loop_
_entity_poly.entity_id
_entity_poly.type
_entity_poly.pdbx_seq_one_letter_code
_entity_poly.pdbx_strand_id
1 'polypeptide(L)' 'MWRWLREDVTDHYCHPTAEDLIRRVAAFEAGVNANPCAVADRLWVKDHLDPEEEKLRFSK' A
#
# COMPACT_ATOMS: atom_id res chain seq x y z
N MET A 1 1.04 2.71 -0.04
CA MET A 1 0.91 1.25 0.18
C MET A 1 -0.53 0.80 0.44
N TRP A 2 -1.24 1.38 1.42
CA TRP A 2 -2.62 0.96 1.75
C TRP A 2 -3.64 1.04 0.60
N ARG A 3 -3.52 2.05 -0.28
CA ARG A 3 -4.35 2.15 -1.49
C ARG A 3 -4.14 0.97 -2.44
N TRP A 4 -2.89 0.55 -2.62
CA TRP A 4 -2.53 -0.58 -3.50
C TRP A 4 -3.04 -1.91 -2.96
N LEU A 5 -2.94 -2.16 -1.65
CA LEU A 5 -3.55 -3.34 -1.03
C LEU A 5 -5.06 -3.39 -1.34
N ARG A 6 -5.76 -2.25 -1.21
CA ARG A 6 -7.19 -2.22 -1.49
C ARG A 6 -7.49 -2.52 -2.96
N GLU A 7 -6.78 -1.87 -3.89
CA GLU A 7 -6.89 -2.10 -5.33
C GLU A 7 -6.72 -3.58 -5.71
N ASP A 8 -5.76 -4.27 -5.09
CA ASP A 8 -5.36 -5.63 -5.50
C ASP A 8 -6.15 -6.73 -4.77
N VAL A 9 -6.46 -6.51 -3.48
CA VAL A 9 -7.07 -7.54 -2.64
C VAL A 9 -8.58 -7.39 -2.53
N THR A 10 -9.10 -6.15 -2.44
CA THR A 10 -10.49 -5.90 -2.04
C THR A 10 -11.33 -5.15 -3.06
N ASP A 11 -10.70 -4.48 -4.03
CA ASP A 11 -11.42 -3.70 -5.03
C ASP A 11 -12.08 -4.68 -5.99
N HIS A 12 -13.42 -4.66 -6.02
CA HIS A 12 -14.29 -5.60 -6.75
C HIS A 12 -14.39 -7.03 -6.20
N TYR A 13 -13.74 -7.35 -5.06
CA TYR A 13 -13.83 -8.67 -4.44
C TYR A 13 -14.50 -8.63 -3.07
N CYS A 14 -15.61 -9.36 -2.93
CA CYS A 14 -16.21 -9.64 -1.63
C CYS A 14 -15.73 -11.02 -1.18
N HIS A 15 -14.93 -11.08 -0.12
CA HIS A 15 -14.39 -12.36 0.38
C HIS A 15 -15.48 -13.12 1.15
N PRO A 16 -15.69 -14.40 0.86
CA PRO A 16 -16.74 -15.20 1.50
C PRO A 16 -16.45 -15.47 2.98
N THR A 17 -15.17 -15.42 3.39
CA THR A 17 -14.74 -15.60 4.78
C THR A 17 -13.56 -14.69 5.11
N ALA A 18 -13.35 -14.44 6.41
CA ALA A 18 -12.16 -13.72 6.90
C ALA A 18 -10.86 -14.47 6.55
N GLU A 19 -10.88 -15.80 6.52
CA GLU A 19 -9.74 -16.64 6.16
C GLU A 19 -9.32 -16.45 4.70
N ASP A 20 -10.27 -16.30 3.77
CA ASP A 20 -9.95 -16.01 2.37
C ASP A 20 -9.29 -14.62 2.22
N LEU A 21 -9.77 -13.63 2.96
CA LEU A 21 -9.15 -12.30 3.01
C LEU A 21 -7.71 -12.39 3.55
N ILE A 22 -7.50 -13.05 4.69
CA ILE A 22 -6.17 -13.21 5.31
C ILE A 22 -5.21 -13.90 4.32
N ARG A 23 -5.66 -14.97 3.66
CA ARG A 23 -4.85 -15.70 2.68
C ARG A 23 -4.44 -14.82 1.49
N ARG A 24 -5.35 -13.98 1.01
CA ARG A 24 -5.07 -13.07 -0.13
C ARG A 24 -4.16 -11.92 0.27
N VAL A 25 -4.32 -11.37 1.48
CA VAL A 25 -3.38 -10.38 2.03
C VAL A 25 -1.98 -10.97 2.16
N ALA A 26 -1.85 -12.21 2.66
CA ALA A 26 -0.56 -12.89 2.77
C ALA A 26 0.08 -13.17 1.39
N ALA A 27 -0.72 -13.55 0.39
CA ALA A 27 -0.24 -13.73 -0.98
C ALA A 27 0.23 -12.42 -1.62
N PHE A 28 -0.50 -11.32 -1.37
CA PHE A 28 -0.10 -9.97 -1.80
C PHE A 28 1.23 -9.58 -1.16
N GLU A 29 1.39 -9.75 0.15
CA GLU A 29 2.62 -9.46 0.87
C GLU A 29 3.81 -10.25 0.30
N ALA A 30 3.63 -11.55 0.07
CA ALA A 30 4.66 -12.40 -0.52
C ALA A 30 5.06 -11.93 -1.94
N GLY A 31 4.09 -11.51 -2.77
CA GLY A 31 4.35 -11.00 -4.12
C GLY A 31 5.11 -9.68 -4.14
N VAL A 32 4.71 -8.74 -3.27
CA VAL A 32 5.37 -7.45 -3.06
C VAL A 32 6.82 -7.65 -2.59
N ASN A 33 7.02 -8.53 -1.61
CA ASN A 33 8.35 -8.81 -1.06
C ASN A 33 9.26 -9.59 -2.03
N ALA A 34 8.69 -10.36 -2.97
CA ALA A 34 9.46 -11.05 -3.99
C ALA A 34 10.00 -10.12 -5.09
N ASN A 35 9.39 -8.94 -5.28
CA ASN A 35 9.84 -7.95 -6.26
C ASN A 35 9.89 -6.53 -5.64
N PRO A 36 10.95 -6.23 -4.87
CA PRO A 36 11.11 -4.93 -4.23
C PRO A 36 11.24 -3.76 -5.22
N CYS A 37 11.70 -4.01 -6.45
CA CYS A 37 11.76 -2.97 -7.49
C CYS A 37 10.37 -2.52 -7.92
N ALA A 38 9.41 -3.44 -8.11
CA ALA A 38 8.03 -3.08 -8.44
C ALA A 38 7.36 -2.23 -7.33
N VAL A 39 7.79 -2.41 -6.09
CA VAL A 39 7.36 -1.58 -4.96
C VAL A 39 7.91 -0.16 -5.09
N ALA A 40 9.20 -0.01 -5.41
CA ALA A 40 9.83 1.29 -5.62
C ALA A 40 9.22 2.04 -6.83
N ASP A 41 8.96 1.33 -7.93
CA ASP A 41 8.35 1.92 -9.12
C ASP A 41 6.93 2.46 -8.85
N ARG A 42 6.17 1.77 -8.01
CA ARG A 42 4.78 2.14 -7.69
C ARG A 42 4.67 3.13 -6.53
N LEU A 43 5.55 3.04 -5.55
CA LEU A 43 5.70 4.00 -4.48
C LEU A 43 6.67 5.08 -4.94
N TRP A 44 6.23 5.90 -5.91
CA TRP A 44 6.99 7.05 -6.36
C TRP A 44 7.42 7.89 -5.16
N VAL A 45 8.72 8.12 -5.02
CA VAL A 45 9.26 8.96 -3.96
C VAL A 45 8.79 10.39 -4.23
N LYS A 46 8.03 10.97 -3.31
CA LYS A 46 7.84 12.43 -3.29
C LYS A 46 9.20 13.05 -2.98
N ASP A 47 9.81 13.71 -3.96
CA ASP A 47 11.06 14.45 -3.83
C ASP A 47 10.83 15.88 -3.30
N HIS A 48 9.59 16.36 -3.40
CA HIS A 48 9.12 17.59 -2.76
C HIS A 48 8.13 17.30 -1.62
N LEU A 49 8.10 18.19 -0.64
CA LEU A 49 7.06 18.21 0.39
C LEU A 49 5.86 19.01 -0.14
N ASP A 50 4.63 18.48 -0.01
CA ASP A 50 3.43 19.29 -0.18
C ASP A 50 3.22 20.14 1.09
N PRO A 51 3.36 21.48 1.05
CA PRO A 51 3.27 22.31 2.25
C PRO A 51 1.85 22.39 2.85
N GLU A 52 0.81 22.01 2.09
CA GLU A 52 -0.57 21.98 2.58
C GLU A 52 -0.94 20.63 3.20
N GLU A 53 -0.48 19.53 2.62
CA GLU A 53 -0.68 18.16 3.12
C GLU A 53 0.32 17.80 4.24
N GLU A 54 1.58 18.19 4.08
CA GLU A 54 2.74 17.74 4.87
C GLU A 54 3.30 18.89 5.73
N LYS A 55 2.42 19.55 6.49
CA LYS A 55 2.81 20.69 7.36
C LYS A 55 3.86 20.29 8.38
N LEU A 56 5.09 20.79 8.19
CA LEU A 56 6.17 20.62 9.15
C LEU A 56 5.83 21.33 10.46
N ARG A 57 5.69 20.55 11.53
CA ARG A 57 5.51 21.08 12.89
C ARG A 57 6.88 21.27 13.52
N PHE A 58 7.38 22.49 13.48
CA PHE A 58 8.55 22.87 14.28
C PHE A 58 8.10 23.16 15.71
N SER A 59 8.70 22.48 16.70
CA SER A 59 8.57 22.90 18.11
C SER A 59 9.38 24.16 18.35
N LYS A 60 8.82 25.07 19.15
CA LYS A 60 9.45 26.34 19.54
C LYS A 60 10.42 26.15 20.70
#